data_AF-A0A378MSW8-F1
#
_entry.id   AF-A0A378MSW8-F1
#
_cell.length_a   1.000
_cell.length_b   1.000
_cell.length_c   1.000
_cell.angle_alpha   90.00
_cell.angle_beta   90.00
_cell.angle_gamma   90.00
#
_symmetry.space_group_name_H-M   'P 1'
#
loop_
_entity.id
_entity.type
_entity.pdbx_description
1 polymer ?
#
loop_
_entity_poly.entity_id
_entity_poly.type
_entity_poly.pdbx_seq_one_letter_code
_entity_poly.pdbx_strand_id
1 'polypeptide(L)'
;MVSEYIELFVSNAKQMGLVSFIGLFVVTIMLIKSIDEALNTIWHDNRQRPMWFSFLLYFLILLFGPLLAGASIAISTYVMSLSIFNGNGALSLGQHLLELMPFLLIWLLFTLVYKFIPIRKVKFQHAAIGALMAAIFFTLGKKAFIWYITAFPSYQAIYGALAVLPIMLLWIQLSWQVVLLGGQFAAVLDEMETDKGSINDRLNSAG
;
A
#
# COMPACT_ATOMS: atom_id res chain seq x y z
N MET A 1 47.06 -9.54 23.11
CA MET A 1 46.07 -10.61 23.35
C MET A 1 44.64 -10.10 23.25
N VAL A 2 44.10 -9.24 24.14
CA VAL A 2 42.70 -8.77 24.04
C VAL A 2 42.42 -7.90 22.79
N SER A 3 43.36 -7.05 22.38
CA SER A 3 43.26 -6.24 21.16
C SER A 3 43.13 -7.08 19.89
N GLU A 4 43.84 -8.20 19.84
CA GLU A 4 43.83 -9.15 18.72
C GLU A 4 42.48 -9.87 18.59
N TYR A 5 41.85 -10.24 19.70
CA TYR A 5 40.47 -10.78 19.70
C TYR A 5 39.43 -9.75 19.27
N ILE A 6 39.60 -8.47 19.64
CA ILE A 6 38.70 -7.38 19.21
C ILE A 6 38.86 -7.10 17.72
N GLU A 7 40.08 -7.04 17.19
CA GLU A 7 40.33 -6.86 15.76
C GLU A 7 39.77 -8.04 14.94
N LEU A 8 39.92 -9.27 15.44
CA LEU A 8 39.40 -10.47 14.79
C LEU A 8 37.86 -10.56 14.87
N PHE A 9 37.25 -10.14 15.99
CA PHE A 9 35.80 -10.00 16.11
C PHE A 9 35.24 -8.93 15.19
N VAL A 10 35.88 -7.76 15.10
CA VAL A 10 35.47 -6.66 14.22
C VAL A 10 35.62 -7.05 12.75
N SER A 11 36.69 -7.76 12.39
CA SER A 11 36.90 -8.30 11.04
C SER A 11 35.82 -9.30 10.64
N ASN A 12 35.51 -10.26 11.52
CA ASN A 12 34.45 -11.25 11.30
C ASN A 12 33.06 -10.59 11.27
N ALA A 13 32.77 -9.67 12.19
CA ALA A 13 31.51 -8.94 12.22
C ALA A 13 31.31 -8.08 10.97
N LYS A 14 32.36 -7.49 10.41
CA LYS A 14 32.31 -6.73 9.16
C LYS A 14 31.99 -7.64 7.96
N GLN A 15 32.55 -8.85 7.91
CA GLN A 15 32.21 -9.83 6.87
C GLN A 15 30.77 -10.36 7.04
N MET A 16 30.33 -10.66 8.26
CA MET A 16 28.95 -11.06 8.55
C MET A 16 27.93 -9.94 8.25
N GLY A 17 28.32 -8.68 8.46
CA GLY A 17 27.54 -7.50 8.09
C GLY A 17 27.34 -7.39 6.58
N LEU A 18 28.38 -7.64 5.77
CA LEU A 18 28.28 -7.68 4.31
C LEU A 18 27.35 -8.81 3.83
N VAL A 19 27.47 -10.01 4.41
CA VAL A 19 26.58 -11.13 4.09
C VAL A 19 25.13 -10.81 4.46
N SER A 20 24.89 -10.20 5.62
CA SER A 20 23.56 -9.79 6.06
C SER A 20 22.96 -8.72 5.15
N PHE A 21 23.77 -7.75 4.72
CA PHE A 21 23.34 -6.70 3.78
C PHE A 21 22.93 -7.30 2.43
N ILE A 22 23.74 -8.20 1.87
CA ILE A 22 23.42 -8.89 0.61
C ILE A 22 22.17 -9.76 0.80
N GLY A 23 22.07 -10.49 1.92
CA GLY A 23 20.90 -11.32 2.23
C GLY A 23 19.61 -10.51 2.30
N LEU A 24 19.60 -9.39 3.02
CA LEU A 24 18.46 -8.48 3.09
C LEU A 24 18.10 -7.90 1.73
N PHE A 25 19.11 -7.55 0.92
CA PHE A 25 18.88 -7.04 -0.43
C PHE A 25 18.21 -8.09 -1.32
N VAL A 26 18.66 -9.35 -1.27
CA VAL A 26 18.06 -10.47 -2.00
C VAL A 26 16.63 -10.73 -1.53
N VAL A 27 16.40 -10.79 -0.23
CA VAL A 27 15.05 -10.99 0.35
C VAL A 27 14.11 -9.87 -0.09
N THR A 28 14.58 -8.62 -0.09
CA THR A 28 13.79 -7.47 -0.54
C THR A 28 13.41 -7.62 -2.02
N ILE A 29 14.35 -8.02 -2.89
CA ILE A 29 14.07 -8.28 -4.31
C ILE A 29 13.03 -9.40 -4.46
N MET A 30 13.16 -10.49 -3.70
CA MET A 30 12.21 -11.60 -3.73
C MET A 30 10.80 -11.16 -3.31
N LEU A 31 10.68 -10.35 -2.26
CA LEU A 31 9.40 -9.83 -1.80
C LEU A 31 8.74 -8.93 -2.85
N ILE A 32 9.51 -8.02 -3.47
CA ILE A 32 8.98 -7.16 -4.54
C ILE A 32 8.49 -8.01 -5.73
N LYS A 33 9.26 -9.03 -6.14
CA LYS A 33 8.83 -9.96 -7.21
C LYS A 33 7.54 -10.67 -6.85
N SER A 34 7.44 -11.17 -5.62
CA SER A 34 6.25 -11.88 -5.17
C SER A 34 5.00 -11.00 -5.21
N ILE A 35 5.13 -9.71 -4.87
CA ILE A 35 4.04 -8.74 -4.98
C ILE A 35 3.63 -8.54 -6.45
N ASP A 36 4.60 -8.34 -7.34
CA ASP A 36 4.35 -8.13 -8.77
C ASP A 36 3.71 -9.37 -9.41
N GLU A 37 4.18 -10.57 -9.08
CA GLU A 37 3.63 -11.83 -9.57
C GLU A 37 2.21 -12.07 -9.06
N ALA A 38 1.94 -11.81 -7.77
CA ALA A 38 0.61 -11.94 -7.20
C ALA A 38 -0.39 -10.99 -7.86
N LEU A 39 0.02 -9.74 -8.11
CA LEU A 39 -0.80 -8.78 -8.83
C LEU A 39 -0.98 -9.20 -10.30
N ASN A 40 0.08 -9.54 -11.03
CA ASN A 40 -0.04 -9.97 -12.43
C ASN A 40 -0.92 -11.21 -12.60
N THR A 41 -0.90 -12.13 -11.63
CA THR A 41 -1.77 -13.31 -11.60
C THR A 41 -3.25 -12.92 -11.54
N ILE A 42 -3.62 -11.87 -10.80
CA ILE A 42 -5.01 -11.38 -10.72
C ILE A 42 -5.52 -10.93 -12.11
N TRP A 43 -4.66 -10.34 -12.93
CA TRP A 43 -5.00 -9.94 -14.31
C TRP A 43 -4.71 -11.02 -15.36
N HIS A 44 -4.42 -12.25 -14.94
CA HIS A 44 -4.11 -13.40 -15.80
C HIS A 44 -3.02 -13.13 -16.86
N ASP A 45 -2.07 -12.22 -16.58
CA ASP A 45 -0.94 -11.94 -17.49
C ASP A 45 0.34 -12.56 -16.92
N ASN A 46 0.99 -13.44 -17.68
CA ASN A 46 2.24 -14.11 -17.28
C ASN A 46 3.50 -13.31 -17.67
N ARG A 47 3.35 -12.13 -18.26
CA ARG A 47 4.51 -11.30 -18.59
C ARG A 47 5.15 -10.75 -17.31
N GLN A 48 6.48 -10.67 -17.31
CA GLN A 48 7.25 -10.10 -16.21
C GLN A 48 7.83 -8.75 -16.65
N ARG A 49 7.64 -7.69 -15.85
CA ARG A 49 8.28 -6.39 -16.09
C ARG A 49 9.78 -6.45 -15.75
N PRO A 50 10.61 -5.58 -16.35
CA PRO A 50 11.97 -5.39 -15.88
C PRO A 50 11.97 -4.87 -14.42
N MET A 51 12.66 -5.58 -13.54
CA MET A 51 12.70 -5.36 -12.07
C MET A 51 12.97 -3.90 -11.67
N TRP A 52 13.81 -3.19 -12.43
CA TRP A 52 14.15 -1.78 -12.17
C TRP A 52 12.96 -0.83 -12.26
N PHE A 53 12.00 -1.11 -13.14
CA PHE A 53 10.81 -0.27 -13.27
C PHE A 53 9.87 -0.44 -12.08
N SER A 54 9.68 -1.69 -11.62
CA SER A 54 8.94 -1.98 -10.39
C SER A 54 9.59 -1.30 -9.20
N PHE A 55 10.91 -1.49 -9.02
CA PHE A 55 11.66 -0.82 -7.95
C PHE A 55 11.46 0.70 -7.95
N LEU A 56 11.56 1.35 -9.11
CA LEU A 56 11.36 2.80 -9.23
C LEU A 56 9.93 3.22 -8.86
N LEU A 57 8.93 2.43 -9.25
CA LEU A 57 7.54 2.69 -8.89
C LEU A 57 7.30 2.56 -7.39
N TYR A 58 7.81 1.49 -6.75
CA TYR A 58 7.73 1.32 -5.30
C TYR A 58 8.50 2.41 -4.57
N PHE A 59 9.65 2.83 -5.10
CA PHE A 59 10.44 3.93 -4.57
C PHE A 59 9.68 5.27 -4.66
N LEU A 60 8.97 5.51 -5.77
CA LEU A 60 8.11 6.67 -5.94
C LEU A 60 6.99 6.67 -4.89
N ILE A 61 6.32 5.54 -4.68
CA ILE A 61 5.28 5.42 -3.64
C ILE A 61 5.87 5.65 -2.25
N LEU A 62 7.06 5.11 -1.98
CA LEU A 62 7.75 5.26 -0.70
C LEU A 62 8.13 6.71 -0.39
N LEU A 63 8.52 7.48 -1.41
CA LEU A 63 8.97 8.87 -1.25
C LEU A 63 7.80 9.86 -1.31
N PHE A 64 6.86 9.65 -2.24
CA PHE A 64 5.67 10.50 -2.37
C PHE A 64 4.61 10.21 -1.31
N GLY A 65 4.54 9.00 -0.76
CA GLY A 65 3.57 8.64 0.28
C GLY A 65 3.66 9.54 1.53
N PRO A 66 4.82 9.61 2.20
CA PRO A 66 5.05 10.50 3.34
C PRO A 66 4.93 11.98 2.96
N LEU A 67 5.36 12.36 1.76
CA LEU A 67 5.24 13.74 1.28
C LEU A 67 3.78 14.16 1.14
N LEU A 68 2.93 13.32 0.55
CA LEU A 68 1.50 13.55 0.41
C LEU A 68 0.79 13.54 1.77
N ALA A 69 1.17 12.63 2.67
CA ALA A 69 0.64 12.61 4.03
C ALA A 69 1.03 13.89 4.81
N GLY A 70 2.28 14.32 4.70
CA GLY A 70 2.78 15.56 5.31
C GLY A 70 2.06 16.80 4.75
N ALA A 71 1.86 16.86 3.43
CA ALA A 71 1.08 17.91 2.79
C ALA A 71 -0.37 17.93 3.29
N SER A 72 -1.01 16.76 3.42
CA SER A 72 -2.37 16.64 3.96
C SER A 72 -2.48 17.17 5.39
N ILE A 73 -1.52 16.82 6.25
CA ILE A 73 -1.47 17.31 7.63
C ILE A 73 -1.23 18.82 7.66
N ALA A 74 -0.31 19.33 6.83
CA ALA A 74 0.01 20.76 6.76
C ALA A 74 -1.21 21.58 6.32
N ILE A 75 -1.91 21.14 5.27
CA ILE A 75 -3.15 21.76 4.80
C ILE A 75 -4.22 21.71 5.90
N SER A 76 -4.37 20.55 6.56
CA SER A 76 -5.36 20.39 7.63
C SER A 76 -5.11 21.32 8.81
N THR A 77 -3.83 21.47 9.18
CA THR A 77 -3.38 22.35 10.27
C THR A 77 -3.59 23.82 9.91
N TYR A 78 -3.25 24.22 8.67
CA TYR A 78 -3.40 25.60 8.22
C TYR A 78 -4.87 26.05 8.22
N VAL A 79 -5.76 25.22 7.67
CA VAL A 79 -7.20 25.51 7.64
C VAL A 79 -7.82 25.52 9.04
N MET A 80 -7.39 24.61 9.93
CA MET A 80 -7.85 24.61 11.32
C MET A 80 -7.44 25.91 12.05
N SER A 81 -6.22 26.40 11.82
CA SER A 81 -5.75 27.67 12.36
C SER A 81 -6.60 28.87 11.90
N LEU A 82 -6.96 28.92 10.61
CA LEU A 82 -7.86 29.95 10.07
C LEU A 82 -9.28 29.85 10.65
N SER A 83 -9.81 28.64 10.84
CA SER A 83 -11.15 28.41 11.38
C SER A 83 -11.28 28.85 12.85
N ILE A 84 -10.20 28.74 13.64
CA ILE A 84 -10.16 29.19 15.04
C ILE A 84 -10.18 30.72 15.11
N PHE A 85 -9.54 31.41 14.17
CA PHE A 85 -9.49 32.88 14.13
C PHE A 85 -10.79 33.54 13.62
N ASN A 86 -11.55 32.88 12.76
CA ASN A 86 -12.73 33.48 12.12
C ASN A 86 -14.05 33.28 12.87
N GLY A 87 -14.07 32.72 14.08
CA GLY A 87 -15.22 32.72 15.01
C GLY A 87 -16.52 32.02 14.55
N ASN A 88 -16.60 31.60 13.29
CA ASN A 88 -17.78 30.99 12.72
C ASN A 88 -17.72 29.47 12.97
N GLY A 89 -18.22 29.04 14.14
CA GLY A 89 -18.40 27.64 14.53
C GLY A 89 -19.41 26.85 13.67
N ALA A 90 -19.67 27.28 12.44
CA ALA A 90 -20.32 26.40 11.47
C ALA A 90 -19.30 25.33 11.09
N LEU A 91 -19.66 24.05 11.26
CA LEU A 91 -18.99 22.94 10.59
C LEU A 91 -18.99 23.23 9.08
N SER A 92 -17.98 23.97 8.63
CA SER A 92 -17.84 24.39 7.24
C SER A 92 -17.66 23.13 6.41
N LEU A 93 -18.24 23.09 5.21
CA LEU A 93 -17.97 22.05 4.21
C LEU A 93 -16.47 21.77 4.07
N GLY A 94 -15.61 22.76 4.32
CA GLY A 94 -14.16 22.61 4.40
C GLY A 94 -13.68 21.58 5.44
N GLN A 95 -14.25 21.52 6.64
CA GLN A 95 -13.85 20.54 7.67
C GLN A 95 -14.18 19.10 7.26
N HIS A 96 -15.35 18.87 6.65
CA HIS A 96 -15.74 17.55 6.13
C HIS A 96 -14.85 17.12 4.94
N LEU A 97 -14.47 18.06 4.08
CA LEU A 97 -13.49 17.83 3.01
C LEU A 97 -12.10 17.46 3.55
N LEU A 98 -11.68 18.05 4.68
CA LEU A 98 -10.42 17.72 5.35
C LEU A 98 -10.43 16.32 5.96
N GLU A 99 -11.54 15.86 6.54
CA GLU A 99 -11.67 14.48 7.02
C GLU A 99 -11.63 13.44 5.89
N LEU A 100 -12.07 13.83 4.69
CA LEU A 100 -12.03 13.00 3.48
C LEU A 100 -10.66 13.01 2.78
N MET A 101 -9.79 13.98 3.05
CA MET A 101 -8.47 14.08 2.40
C MET A 101 -7.59 12.83 2.58
N PRO A 102 -7.43 12.26 3.79
CA PRO A 102 -6.67 11.04 3.97
C PRO A 102 -7.25 9.86 3.20
N PHE A 103 -8.58 9.76 3.13
CA PHE A 103 -9.27 8.73 2.36
C PHE A 103 -9.02 8.89 0.85
N LEU A 104 -9.13 10.12 0.33
CA LEU A 104 -8.85 10.45 -1.07
C LEU A 104 -7.41 10.12 -1.45
N LEU A 105 -6.45 10.37 -0.57
CA LEU A 105 -5.04 10.02 -0.80
C LEU A 105 -4.82 8.51 -0.87
N ILE A 106 -5.42 7.74 0.04
CA ILE A 106 -5.37 6.28 0.02
C ILE A 106 -6.00 5.75 -1.28
N TRP A 107 -7.16 6.28 -1.65
CA TRP A 107 -7.86 5.93 -2.88
C TRP A 107 -7.02 6.23 -4.13
N LEU A 108 -6.42 7.41 -4.20
CA LEU A 108 -5.55 7.82 -5.30
C LEU A 108 -4.31 6.91 -5.37
N LEU A 109 -3.70 6.59 -4.23
CA LEU A 109 -2.54 5.72 -4.16
C LEU A 109 -2.87 4.29 -4.64
N PHE A 110 -3.98 3.71 -4.20
CA PHE A 110 -4.43 2.41 -4.72
C PHE A 110 -4.77 2.46 -6.22
N THR A 111 -5.35 3.56 -6.69
CA THR A 111 -5.65 3.75 -8.12
C THR A 111 -4.36 3.77 -8.95
N LEU A 112 -3.32 4.46 -8.48
CA LEU A 112 -2.01 4.48 -9.13
C LEU A 112 -1.39 3.08 -9.15
N VAL A 113 -1.41 2.38 -8.02
CA VAL A 113 -0.94 0.99 -7.89
C VAL A 113 -1.64 0.10 -8.91
N TYR A 114 -2.97 0.06 -8.94
CA TYR A 114 -3.73 -0.80 -9.85
C TYR A 114 -3.65 -0.40 -11.32
N LYS A 115 -3.30 0.85 -11.64
CA LYS A 115 -3.11 1.30 -13.01
C LYS A 115 -1.70 1.05 -13.54
N PHE A 116 -0.69 1.33 -12.72
CA PHE A 116 0.70 1.35 -13.18
C PHE A 116 1.45 0.04 -12.92
N ILE A 117 1.03 -0.75 -11.94
CA ILE A 117 1.66 -2.05 -11.66
C ILE A 117 1.34 -3.09 -12.74
N PRO A 118 0.06 -3.35 -13.10
CA PRO A 118 -0.23 -4.38 -14.09
C PRO A 118 0.42 -4.08 -15.43
N ILE A 119 0.91 -5.11 -16.12
CA ILE A 119 1.43 -4.97 -17.49
C ILE A 119 0.28 -4.71 -18.47
N ARG A 120 -0.89 -5.29 -18.19
CA ARG A 120 -2.10 -5.07 -18.97
C ARG A 120 -2.53 -3.61 -18.85
N LYS A 121 -2.95 -3.03 -19.98
CA LYS A 121 -3.54 -1.68 -20.01
C LYS A 121 -4.93 -1.74 -19.38
N VAL A 122 -5.02 -1.49 -18.08
CA VAL A 122 -6.30 -1.38 -17.36
C VAL A 122 -6.88 0.02 -17.59
N LYS A 123 -8.18 0.11 -17.89
CA LYS A 123 -8.85 1.43 -17.98
C LYS A 123 -8.84 2.11 -16.61
N PHE A 124 -8.58 3.43 -16.59
CA PHE A 124 -8.52 4.20 -15.34
C PHE A 124 -9.80 4.09 -14.51
N GLN A 125 -10.97 3.97 -15.16
CA GLN A 125 -12.25 3.83 -14.48
C GLN A 125 -12.36 2.53 -13.67
N HIS A 126 -11.95 1.38 -14.23
CA HIS A 126 -11.96 0.10 -13.52
C HIS A 126 -10.97 0.09 -12.35
N ALA A 127 -9.77 0.63 -12.58
CA ALA A 127 -8.76 0.78 -11.52
C ALA A 127 -9.27 1.66 -10.37
N ALA A 128 -9.95 2.77 -10.68
CA ALA A 128 -10.50 3.69 -9.69
C ALA A 128 -11.65 3.07 -8.87
N ILE A 129 -12.51 2.25 -9.50
CA ILE A 129 -13.62 1.56 -8.80
C ILE A 129 -13.08 0.48 -7.86
N GLY A 130 -12.14 -0.35 -8.32
CA GLY A 130 -11.50 -1.35 -7.44
C GLY A 130 -10.68 -0.71 -6.31
N ALA A 131 -9.99 0.40 -6.60
CA ALA A 131 -9.29 1.20 -5.60
C ALA A 131 -10.24 1.82 -4.56
N LEU A 132 -11.46 2.19 -4.94
CA LEU A 132 -12.45 2.72 -4.00
C LEU A 132 -12.83 1.66 -2.97
N MET A 133 -13.12 0.44 -3.44
CA MET A 133 -13.39 -0.71 -2.58
C MET A 133 -12.21 -0.99 -1.64
N ALA A 134 -10.99 -1.03 -2.19
CA ALA A 134 -9.76 -1.20 -1.41
C ALA A 134 -9.60 -0.11 -0.33
N ALA A 135 -9.79 1.15 -0.68
CA ALA A 135 -9.66 2.29 0.23
C ALA A 135 -10.66 2.24 1.38
N ILE A 136 -11.90 1.81 1.12
CA ILE A 136 -12.94 1.60 2.14
C ILE A 136 -12.49 0.51 3.12
N PHE A 137 -12.13 -0.67 2.62
CA PHE A 137 -11.67 -1.78 3.46
C PHE A 137 -10.40 -1.43 4.23
N PHE A 138 -9.47 -0.70 3.62
CA PHE A 138 -8.22 -0.31 4.26
C PHE A 138 -8.46 0.70 5.38
N THR A 139 -9.36 1.67 5.16
CA THR A 139 -9.73 2.66 6.17
C THR A 139 -10.48 2.02 7.34
N LEU A 140 -11.40 1.08 7.05
CA LEU A 140 -12.09 0.30 8.07
C LEU A 140 -11.13 -0.61 8.84
N GLY A 141 -10.22 -1.30 8.14
CA GLY A 141 -9.18 -2.13 8.71
C GLY A 141 -8.28 -1.34 9.66
N LYS A 142 -7.87 -0.12 9.27
CA LYS A 142 -7.09 0.78 10.13
C LYS A 142 -7.83 1.13 11.41
N LYS A 143 -9.12 1.49 11.32
CA LYS A 143 -9.95 1.79 12.49
C LYS A 143 -10.10 0.56 13.39
N ALA A 144 -10.37 -0.60 12.80
CA ALA A 144 -10.50 -1.88 13.52
C ALA A 144 -9.20 -2.27 14.22
N PHE A 145 -8.04 -2.04 13.59
CA PHE A 145 -6.73 -2.35 14.16
C PHE A 145 -6.36 -1.43 15.32
N ILE A 146 -6.63 -0.12 15.19
CA ILE A 146 -6.47 0.83 16.30
C ILE A 146 -7.36 0.42 17.48
N TRP A 147 -8.61 0.04 17.20
CA TRP A 147 -9.53 -0.47 18.22
C TRP A 147 -9.01 -1.76 18.88
N TYR A 148 -8.48 -2.70 18.10
CA TYR A 148 -7.92 -3.96 18.61
C TYR A 148 -6.73 -3.74 19.57
N ILE A 149 -5.78 -2.88 19.18
CA ILE A 149 -4.61 -2.57 20.03
C ILE A 149 -5.03 -1.88 21.32
N THR A 150 -6.00 -0.96 21.25
CA THR A 150 -6.45 -0.18 22.42
C THR A 150 -7.35 -0.99 23.36
N ALA A 151 -8.10 -1.98 22.84
CA ALA A 151 -8.96 -2.85 23.63
C ALA A 151 -8.19 -3.94 24.40
N PHE A 152 -7.03 -4.39 23.90
CA PHE A 152 -6.25 -5.49 24.49
C PHE A 152 -4.80 -5.11 24.88
N PRO A 153 -4.59 -4.11 25.76
CA PRO A 153 -3.25 -3.74 26.21
C PRO A 153 -2.59 -4.81 27.09
N SER A 154 -3.36 -5.78 27.61
CA SER A 154 -2.86 -6.86 28.47
C SER A 154 -1.83 -7.77 27.78
N TYR A 155 -1.90 -7.95 26.45
CA TYR A 155 -0.88 -8.70 25.70
C TYR A 155 0.48 -7.99 25.67
N GLN A 156 0.52 -6.66 25.72
CA GLN A 156 1.76 -5.90 25.89
C GLN A 156 2.32 -6.02 27.31
N ALA A 157 1.48 -6.20 28.34
CA ALA A 157 1.95 -6.31 29.72
C ALA A 157 2.68 -7.64 30.01
N ILE A 158 2.29 -8.73 29.34
CA ILE A 158 2.89 -10.07 29.54
C ILE A 158 4.11 -10.29 28.64
N TYR A 159 4.02 -9.89 27.37
CA TYR A 159 5.06 -10.15 26.36
C TYR A 159 5.91 -8.92 26.00
N GLY A 160 5.59 -7.75 26.55
CA GLY A 160 6.37 -6.52 26.36
C GLY A 160 6.57 -6.17 24.88
N ALA A 161 7.81 -5.83 24.52
CA ALA A 161 8.20 -5.50 23.15
C ALA A 161 8.03 -6.66 22.15
N LEU A 162 8.03 -7.92 22.61
CA LEU A 162 7.86 -9.09 21.73
C LEU A 162 6.45 -9.18 21.14
N ALA A 163 5.44 -8.61 21.81
CA ALA A 163 4.06 -8.56 21.31
C ALA A 163 3.91 -7.70 20.04
N VAL A 164 4.83 -6.75 19.82
CA VAL A 164 4.79 -5.84 18.65
C VAL A 164 4.97 -6.62 17.35
N LEU A 165 5.83 -7.65 17.34
CA LEU A 165 6.11 -8.46 16.14
C LEU A 165 4.86 -9.16 15.58
N PRO A 166 4.13 -10.00 16.32
CA PRO A 166 2.93 -10.67 15.80
C PRO A 166 1.80 -9.69 15.48
N ILE A 167 1.65 -8.60 16.25
CA ILE A 167 0.65 -7.55 15.98
C ILE A 167 0.96 -6.86 14.64
N MET A 168 2.22 -6.52 14.37
CA MET A 168 2.64 -5.93 13.11
C MET A 168 2.50 -6.92 11.94
N LEU A 169 2.83 -8.20 12.15
CA LEU A 169 2.61 -9.24 11.15
C LEU A 169 1.13 -9.39 10.78
N LEU A 170 0.24 -9.35 11.77
CA LEU A 170 -1.21 -9.37 11.54
C LEU A 170 -1.65 -8.15 10.72
N TRP A 171 -1.13 -6.97 11.04
CA TRP A 171 -1.44 -5.75 10.29
C TRP A 171 -0.99 -5.82 8.83
N ILE A 172 0.25 -6.28 8.60
CA ILE A 172 0.80 -6.45 7.26
C ILE A 172 -0.05 -7.45 6.47
N GLN A 173 -0.41 -8.58 7.09
CA GLN A 173 -1.22 -9.61 6.45
C GLN A 173 -2.62 -9.07 6.10
N LEU A 174 -3.26 -8.36 7.03
CA LEU A 174 -4.58 -7.78 6.80
C LEU A 174 -4.53 -6.72 5.69
N SER A 175 -3.51 -5.85 5.71
CA SER A 175 -3.29 -4.85 4.67
C SER A 175 -3.14 -5.50 3.30
N TRP A 176 -2.32 -6.55 3.21
CA TRP A 176 -2.08 -7.28 1.97
C TRP A 176 -3.36 -7.93 1.40
N GLN A 177 -4.18 -8.54 2.25
CA GLN A 177 -5.46 -9.11 1.84
C GLN A 177 -6.39 -8.05 1.24
N VAL A 178 -6.46 -6.86 1.85
CA VAL A 178 -7.25 -5.74 1.30
C VAL A 178 -6.74 -5.32 -0.08
N VAL A 179 -5.42 -5.22 -0.27
CA VAL A 179 -4.84 -4.85 -1.56
C VAL A 179 -5.19 -5.87 -2.64
N LEU A 180 -5.08 -7.16 -2.35
CA LEU A 180 -5.40 -8.21 -3.31
C LEU A 180 -6.89 -8.25 -3.64
N LEU A 181 -7.77 -8.14 -2.65
CA LEU A 181 -9.22 -8.10 -2.85
C LEU A 181 -9.61 -6.93 -3.76
N GLY A 182 -9.10 -5.72 -3.49
CA GLY A 182 -9.37 -4.55 -4.33
C GLY A 182 -8.86 -4.71 -5.77
N GLY A 183 -7.71 -5.37 -5.95
CA GLY A 183 -7.16 -5.70 -7.26
C GLY A 183 -8.05 -6.68 -8.02
N GLN A 184 -8.55 -7.71 -7.35
CA GLN A 184 -9.49 -8.68 -7.96
C GLN A 184 -10.78 -8.00 -8.42
N PHE A 185 -11.35 -7.10 -7.61
CA PHE A 185 -12.52 -6.32 -8.03
C PHE A 185 -12.24 -5.48 -9.28
N ALA A 186 -11.06 -4.83 -9.37
CA ALA A 186 -10.68 -4.08 -10.56
C ALA A 186 -10.52 -4.99 -11.79
N ALA A 187 -9.92 -6.17 -11.64
CA ALA A 187 -9.69 -7.12 -12.73
C ALA A 187 -11.00 -7.71 -13.27
N VAL A 188 -11.92 -8.11 -12.40
CA VAL A 188 -13.24 -8.64 -12.81
C VAL A 188 -14.02 -7.60 -13.62
N LEU A 189 -13.99 -6.33 -13.20
CA LEU A 189 -14.66 -5.25 -13.95
C LEU A 189 -14.07 -5.05 -15.35
N ASP A 190 -12.74 -5.10 -15.47
CA ASP A 190 -12.01 -4.96 -16.74
C ASP A 190 -12.28 -6.16 -17.68
N GLU A 191 -12.41 -7.37 -17.12
CA GLU A 191 -12.75 -8.59 -17.86
C GLU A 191 -14.19 -8.56 -18.39
N MET A 192 -15.16 -8.17 -17.56
CA MET A 192 -16.57 -8.09 -17.96
C MET A 192 -16.80 -7.09 -19.11
N GLU A 193 -16.07 -5.98 -19.15
CA GLU A 193 -16.19 -5.01 -20.24
C GLU A 193 -15.53 -5.51 -21.53
N THR A 194 -14.40 -6.23 -21.41
CA THR A 194 -13.73 -6.87 -22.55
C THR A 194 -14.64 -7.92 -23.19
N ASP A 195 -15.31 -8.75 -22.40
CA ASP A 195 -16.20 -9.82 -22.88
C ASP A 195 -17.42 -9.26 -23.63
N LYS A 196 -18.06 -8.22 -23.08
CA LYS A 196 -19.17 -7.51 -23.73
C LYS A 196 -18.79 -6.93 -25.09
N GLY A 197 -17.59 -6.37 -25.21
CA GLY A 197 -17.08 -5.87 -26.49
C GLY A 197 -16.96 -6.98 -27.53
N SER A 198 -16.41 -8.13 -27.13
CA SER A 198 -16.24 -9.28 -28.04
C SER A 198 -17.57 -9.85 -28.53
N ILE A 199 -18.58 -9.94 -27.64
CA ILE A 199 -19.92 -10.43 -28.00
C ILE A 199 -20.57 -9.49 -29.02
N ASN A 200 -20.46 -8.18 -28.81
CA ASN A 200 -21.07 -7.19 -29.69
C ASN A 200 -20.44 -7.19 -31.10
N ASP A 201 -19.12 -7.35 -31.18
CA ASP A 201 -18.41 -7.47 -32.47
C ASP A 201 -18.82 -8.75 -33.22
N ARG A 202 -19.00 -9.88 -32.51
CA ARG A 202 -19.47 -11.13 -33.11
C ARG A 202 -20.88 -11.01 -33.66
N LEU A 203 -21.78 -10.34 -32.94
CA LEU A 203 -23.15 -10.09 -33.40
C LEU A 203 -23.18 -9.19 -34.64
N ASN A 204 -22.36 -8.13 -34.68
CA ASN A 204 -22.26 -7.25 -35.85
C ASN A 204 -21.59 -7.91 -37.07
N SER A 205 -20.76 -8.93 -36.87
CA SER A 205 -20.15 -9.68 -37.99
C SER A 205 -21.04 -10.78 -38.58
N ALA A 206 -22.14 -11.12 -37.92
CA ALA A 206 -23.04 -12.22 -38.29
C ALA A 206 -24.36 -11.76 -38.94
N GLY A 207 -24.62 -10.44 -39.01
CA GLY A 207 -25.78 -9.84 -39.68
C GLY A 207 -25.38 -9.08 -40.94
#